data_AF-A0A3B8LN91-F1
#
_entry.id   AF-A0A3B8LN91-F1
#
_cell.length_a   1.000
_cell.length_b   1.000
_cell.length_c   1.000
_cell.angle_alpha   90.00
_cell.angle_beta   90.00
_cell.angle_gamma   90.00
#
_symmetry.space_group_name_H-M   'P 1'
#
loop_
_entity.id
_entity.type
_entity.pdbx_description
1 polymer ?
#
loop_
_entity_poly.entity_id
_entity_poly.type
_entity_poly.pdbx_seq_one_letter_code
_entity_poly.pdbx_strand_id
1 'polypeptide(L)'
;GSSRWVGIHPITVTEPPPLQLPPQAQKADLIVEQSLLSRRQAQYAEHVSITSNIRNIGKEEASKVRVRYYLSRDHILSSSDRYLSYDTIKSLKGGQFCTKQAGFHVPHNQLPGDYFVLIVIDPLEKNDEFNKKNNIKALPFSIHRQP
;
A
#
# COMPACT_ATOMS: atom_id res chain seq x y z
N GLY A 1 17.77 -77.61 12.51
CA GLY A 1 16.85 -76.70 11.78
C GLY A 1 17.37 -75.29 11.93
N SER A 2 17.68 -74.63 10.82
CA SER A 2 18.40 -73.34 10.79
C SER A 2 17.45 -72.17 11.06
N SER A 3 17.71 -71.39 12.12
CA SER A 3 17.02 -70.12 12.36
C SER A 3 17.66 -69.02 11.51
N ARG A 4 16.87 -68.41 10.61
CA ARG A 4 17.27 -67.22 9.85
C ARG A 4 17.05 -65.98 10.71
N TRP A 5 18.12 -65.24 10.98
CA TRP A 5 18.04 -63.88 11.51
C TRP A 5 17.61 -62.93 10.37
N VAL A 6 16.47 -62.25 10.53
CA VAL A 6 16.04 -61.18 9.64
C VAL A 6 16.58 -59.88 10.22
N GLY A 7 17.57 -59.28 9.54
CA GLY A 7 18.09 -57.96 9.91
C GLY A 7 17.03 -56.89 9.70
N ILE A 8 16.61 -56.25 10.78
CA ILE A 8 15.80 -55.03 10.70
C ILE A 8 16.70 -53.88 10.27
N HIS A 9 16.46 -53.32 9.08
CA HIS A 9 17.06 -52.05 8.71
C HIS A 9 16.33 -50.94 9.48
N PRO A 10 17.03 -49.99 10.12
CA PRO A 10 16.35 -48.87 10.75
C PRO A 10 15.59 -48.09 9.67
N ILE A 11 14.27 -47.98 9.84
CA ILE A 11 13.46 -47.09 9.01
C ILE A 11 13.91 -45.68 9.35
N THR A 12 14.62 -45.04 8.43
CA THR A 12 14.92 -43.61 8.54
C THR A 12 13.58 -42.89 8.37
N VAL A 13 12.99 -42.42 9.47
CA VAL A 13 11.84 -41.53 9.40
C VAL A 13 12.38 -40.22 8.83
N THR A 14 12.24 -40.04 7.52
CA THR A 14 12.46 -38.73 6.91
C THR A 14 11.41 -37.78 7.47
N GLU A 15 11.84 -36.84 8.31
CA GLU A 15 11.01 -35.73 8.75
C GLU A 15 10.42 -35.05 7.53
N PRO A 16 9.10 -34.73 7.51
CA PRO A 16 8.52 -34.00 6.39
C PRO A 16 9.30 -32.69 6.20
N PRO A 17 9.57 -32.25 4.95
CA PRO A 17 10.24 -30.99 4.72
C PRO A 17 9.50 -29.88 5.49
N PRO A 18 10.21 -28.99 6.20
CA PRO A 18 9.56 -27.89 6.91
C PRO A 18 8.65 -27.16 5.92
N LEU A 19 7.40 -26.92 6.31
CA LEU A 19 6.37 -26.32 5.46
C LEU A 19 6.92 -25.08 4.74
N GLN A 20 7.26 -25.24 3.46
CA GLN A 20 7.65 -24.12 2.64
C GLN A 20 6.41 -23.24 2.50
N LEU A 21 6.45 -22.05 3.10
CA LEU A 21 5.35 -21.09 3.01
C LEU A 21 5.03 -20.86 1.53
N PRO A 22 3.74 -20.77 1.14
CA PRO A 22 3.39 -20.57 -0.26
C PRO A 22 4.15 -19.37 -0.84
N PRO A 23 4.60 -19.40 -2.11
CA PRO A 23 5.45 -18.35 -2.71
C PRO A 23 4.89 -16.93 -2.56
N GLN A 24 3.56 -16.86 -2.49
CA GLN A 24 2.77 -15.67 -2.28
C GLN A 24 2.96 -15.00 -0.89
N ALA A 25 3.31 -15.79 0.13
CA ALA A 25 3.60 -15.32 1.49
C ALA A 25 5.04 -14.81 1.66
N GLN A 26 5.84 -14.75 0.59
CA GLN A 26 7.23 -14.29 0.56
C GLN A 26 7.40 -13.08 -0.36
N LYS A 27 6.38 -12.25 -0.53
CA LYS A 27 6.48 -10.96 -1.24
C LYS A 27 6.26 -9.81 -0.28
N ALA A 28 6.61 -8.59 -0.70
CA ALA A 28 6.09 -7.40 -0.06
C ALA A 28 4.58 -7.29 -0.34
N ASP A 29 3.84 -6.55 0.48
CA ASP A 29 2.43 -6.26 0.24
C ASP A 29 2.09 -4.94 0.93
N LEU A 30 2.09 -3.86 0.16
CA LEU A 30 1.93 -2.51 0.69
C LEU A 30 0.45 -2.13 0.73
N ILE A 31 0.04 -1.55 1.84
CA ILE A 31 -1.33 -1.08 2.01
C ILE A 31 -1.33 0.29 2.68
N VAL A 32 -2.28 1.13 2.27
CA VAL A 32 -2.64 2.33 3.03
C VAL A 32 -3.57 1.89 4.17
N GLU A 33 -3.00 1.67 5.35
CA GLU A 33 -3.73 1.17 6.52
C GLU A 33 -4.75 2.20 7.03
N GLN A 34 -4.29 3.43 7.22
CA GLN A 34 -5.12 4.54 7.70
C GLN A 34 -4.66 5.85 7.09
N SER A 35 -5.61 6.72 6.73
CA SER A 35 -5.30 8.08 6.31
C SER A 35 -6.32 9.10 6.79
N LEU A 36 -5.85 10.33 7.00
CA LEU A 36 -6.65 11.44 7.48
C LEU A 36 -6.29 12.71 6.69
N LEU A 37 -7.32 13.46 6.27
CA LEU A 37 -7.18 14.83 5.81
C LEU A 37 -7.35 15.77 7.01
N SER A 38 -6.57 16.85 7.07
CA SER A 38 -6.77 17.92 8.07
C SER A 38 -8.17 18.52 7.97
N ARG A 39 -8.75 18.50 6.77
CA ARG A 39 -10.15 18.83 6.50
C ARG A 39 -10.64 18.10 5.26
N ARG A 40 -11.93 17.77 5.25
CA ARG A 40 -12.59 17.09 4.12
C ARG A 40 -13.29 18.05 3.16
N GLN A 41 -13.27 19.34 3.47
CA GLN A 41 -13.94 20.36 2.68
C GLN A 41 -13.02 21.58 2.61
N ALA A 42 -12.86 22.18 1.44
CA ALA A 42 -12.04 23.38 1.28
C ALA A 42 -12.48 24.25 0.10
N GLN A 43 -12.05 25.50 0.13
CA GLN A 43 -12.14 26.49 -0.92
C GLN A 43 -10.84 26.53 -1.72
N TYR A 44 -10.84 27.32 -2.79
CA TYR A 44 -9.65 27.56 -3.60
C TYR A 44 -8.47 28.08 -2.77
N ALA A 45 -7.27 27.67 -3.16
CA ALA A 45 -6.01 28.04 -2.54
C ALA A 45 -5.84 27.60 -1.08
N GLU A 46 -6.88 27.05 -0.42
CA GLU A 46 -6.74 26.57 0.94
C GLU A 46 -5.82 25.35 0.99
N HIS A 47 -4.97 25.34 2.02
CA HIS A 47 -4.05 24.24 2.26
C HIS A 47 -4.75 23.09 2.98
N VAL A 48 -4.55 21.88 2.48
CA VAL A 48 -5.02 20.63 3.07
C VAL A 48 -3.83 19.72 3.32
N SER A 49 -3.69 19.25 4.56
CA SER A 49 -2.67 18.28 4.93
C SER A 49 -3.25 16.86 4.90
N ILE A 50 -2.41 15.90 4.54
CA ILE A 50 -2.73 14.48 4.46
C ILE A 50 -1.74 13.74 5.35
N THR A 51 -2.24 12.92 6.27
CA THR A 51 -1.43 11.96 7.03
C THR A 51 -1.84 10.56 6.61
N SER A 52 -0.87 9.70 6.24
CA SER A 52 -1.11 8.32 5.81
C SER A 52 -0.16 7.35 6.49
N ASN A 53 -0.71 6.29 7.07
CA ASN A 53 0.03 5.15 7.57
C ASN A 53 0.12 4.10 6.47
N ILE A 54 1.34 3.88 5.98
CA ILE A 54 1.64 2.87 4.97
C ILE A 54 2.24 1.67 5.68
N ARG A 55 1.66 0.50 5.50
CA ARG A 55 2.15 -0.76 6.09
C ARG A 55 2.59 -1.71 5.00
N ASN A 56 3.66 -2.44 5.24
CA ASN A 56 3.97 -3.66 4.49
C ASN A 56 3.42 -4.86 5.28
N ILE A 57 2.31 -5.43 4.85
CA ILE A 57 1.70 -6.63 5.46
C ILE A 57 2.32 -7.94 4.92
N GLY A 58 3.21 -7.82 3.95
CA GLY A 58 4.02 -8.92 3.42
C GLY A 58 5.23 -9.24 4.29
N LYS A 59 6.07 -10.15 3.80
CA LYS A 59 7.28 -10.61 4.51
C LYS A 59 8.57 -10.00 3.97
N GLU A 60 8.63 -9.74 2.67
CA GLU A 60 9.81 -9.14 2.05
C GLU A 60 9.84 -7.63 2.20
N GLU A 61 11.04 -7.06 2.07
CA GLU A 61 11.23 -5.61 2.07
C GLU A 61 10.75 -4.98 0.75
N ALA A 62 10.05 -3.85 0.87
CA ALA A 62 9.81 -2.95 -0.26
C ALA A 62 10.77 -1.76 -0.22
N SER A 63 11.51 -1.51 -1.29
CA SER A 63 12.49 -0.42 -1.37
C SER A 63 12.01 0.70 -2.29
N LYS A 64 12.39 1.94 -1.96
CA LYS A 64 12.08 3.17 -2.72
C LYS A 64 10.59 3.31 -3.06
N VAL A 65 9.72 2.96 -2.11
CA VAL A 65 8.27 3.03 -2.25
C VAL A 65 7.84 4.48 -2.46
N ARG A 66 7.19 4.74 -3.60
CA ARG A 66 6.62 6.04 -3.92
C ARG A 66 5.18 6.09 -3.41
N VAL A 67 4.81 7.15 -2.69
CA VAL A 67 3.40 7.43 -2.36
C VAL A 67 3.01 8.67 -3.13
N ARG A 68 1.98 8.59 -3.97
CA ARG A 68 1.46 9.74 -4.73
C ARG A 68 0.05 10.09 -4.28
N TYR A 69 -0.25 11.37 -4.35
CA TYR A 69 -1.54 11.93 -3.96
C TYR A 69 -2.19 12.58 -5.18
N TYR A 70 -3.47 12.32 -5.38
CA TYR A 70 -4.24 12.84 -6.50
C TYR A 70 -5.60 13.36 -6.05
N LEU A 71 -6.12 14.34 -6.77
CA LEU A 71 -7.52 14.74 -6.70
C LEU A 71 -8.28 14.05 -7.84
N SER A 72 -9.33 13.31 -7.49
CA SER A 72 -10.14 12.51 -8.42
C SER A 72 -11.62 12.82 -8.29
N ARG A 73 -12.39 12.51 -9.33
CA ARG A 73 -13.86 12.53 -9.31
C ARG A 73 -14.48 11.23 -8.80
N ASP A 74 -13.70 10.16 -8.72
CA ASP A 74 -14.14 8.87 -8.21
C ASP A 74 -13.05 8.23 -7.33
N HIS A 75 -13.20 6.94 -7.03
CA HIS A 75 -12.31 6.18 -6.16
C HIS A 75 -11.28 5.35 -6.94
N ILE A 76 -11.15 5.55 -8.25
CA ILE A 76 -10.34 4.73 -9.16
C ILE A 76 -9.23 5.60 -9.77
N LEU A 77 -7.98 5.16 -9.66
CA LEU A 77 -6.89 5.87 -10.31
C LEU A 77 -7.02 5.82 -11.83
N SER A 78 -6.98 6.99 -12.46
CA SER A 78 -7.11 7.19 -13.89
C SER A 78 -6.19 8.33 -14.37
N SER A 79 -6.01 8.45 -15.69
CA SER A 79 -5.24 9.56 -16.28
C SER A 79 -5.92 10.93 -16.15
N SER A 80 -7.22 10.97 -15.83
CA SER A 80 -7.94 12.21 -15.56
C SER A 80 -7.71 12.76 -14.15
N ASP A 81 -7.10 11.98 -13.26
CA ASP A 81 -6.87 12.41 -11.90
C ASP A 81 -5.74 13.43 -11.83
N ARG A 82 -5.98 14.50 -11.08
CA ARG A 82 -5.03 15.59 -10.96
C ARG A 82 -3.98 15.25 -9.91
N TYR A 83 -2.74 15.11 -10.34
CA TYR A 83 -1.61 14.97 -9.44
C TYR A 83 -1.49 16.16 -8.48
N LEU A 84 -1.29 15.86 -7.20
CA LEU A 84 -1.13 16.85 -6.14
C LEU A 84 0.31 16.90 -5.65
N SER A 85 0.81 15.77 -5.15
CA SER A 85 2.15 15.68 -4.54
C SER A 85 2.60 14.23 -4.40
N TYR A 86 3.79 14.04 -3.83
CA TYR A 86 4.33 12.72 -3.51
C TYR A 86 5.23 12.74 -2.30
N ASP A 87 5.45 11.56 -1.72
CA ASP A 87 6.52 11.28 -0.76
C ASP A 87 7.21 9.96 -1.15
N THR A 88 8.37 9.68 -0.59
CA THR A 88 9.10 8.43 -0.77
C THR A 88 9.46 7.81 0.59
N ILE A 89 9.19 6.52 0.72
CA ILE A 89 9.74 5.69 1.79
C ILE A 89 10.97 5.00 1.22
N LYS A 90 12.14 5.20 1.83
CA LYS A 90 13.40 4.62 1.33
C LYS A 90 13.37 3.10 1.33
N SER A 91 12.82 2.52 2.39
CA SER A 91 12.71 1.08 2.62
C SER A 91 11.61 0.83 3.66
N LEU A 92 10.82 -0.22 3.47
CA LEU A 92 9.81 -0.68 4.41
C LEU A 92 9.83 -2.21 4.48
N LYS A 93 10.41 -2.74 5.56
CA LYS A 93 10.50 -4.18 5.82
C LYS A 93 9.12 -4.79 6.05
N GLY A 94 8.99 -6.10 5.82
CA GLY A 94 7.78 -6.84 6.13
C GLY A 94 7.31 -6.65 7.58
N GLY A 95 6.00 -6.50 7.76
CA GLY A 95 5.34 -6.22 9.03
C GLY A 95 5.48 -4.79 9.56
N GLN A 96 6.37 -3.97 8.99
CA GLN A 96 6.60 -2.59 9.45
C GLN A 96 5.59 -1.61 8.84
N PHE A 97 5.46 -0.44 9.48
CA PHE A 97 4.70 0.67 8.96
C PHE A 97 5.51 1.98 9.00
N CYS A 98 5.12 2.93 8.17
CA CYS A 98 5.70 4.26 8.13
C CYS A 98 4.57 5.29 7.96
N THR A 99 4.59 6.33 8.79
CA THR A 99 3.69 7.47 8.64
C THR A 99 4.27 8.48 7.67
N LYS A 100 3.43 8.92 6.74
CA LYS A 100 3.76 9.90 5.70
C LYS A 100 2.85 11.10 5.82
N GLN A 101 3.43 12.28 5.64
CA GLN A 101 2.72 13.55 5.69
C GLN A 101 2.94 14.27 4.36
N ALA A 102 1.86 14.77 3.78
CA ALA A 102 1.87 15.58 2.57
C ALA A 102 0.92 16.75 2.73
N GLY A 103 1.09 17.76 1.89
CA GLY A 103 0.20 18.91 1.80
C GLY A 103 -0.10 19.22 0.34
N PHE A 104 -1.25 19.83 0.10
CA PHE A 104 -1.58 20.43 -1.19
C PHE A 104 -2.46 21.67 -0.99
N HIS A 105 -2.37 22.60 -1.95
CA HIS A 105 -3.33 23.68 -2.08
C HIS A 105 -4.40 23.28 -3.09
N VAL A 106 -5.66 23.59 -2.80
CA VAL A 106 -6.76 23.34 -3.74
C VAL A 106 -6.53 24.17 -5.02
N PRO A 107 -6.44 23.54 -6.22
CA PRO A 107 -6.18 24.25 -7.46
C PRO A 107 -7.24 25.32 -7.76
N HIS A 108 -6.80 26.50 -8.20
CA HIS A 108 -7.68 27.67 -8.43
C HIS A 108 -8.70 27.45 -9.56
N ASN A 109 -8.43 26.52 -10.47
CA ASN A 109 -9.27 26.21 -11.63
C ASN A 109 -10.17 24.99 -11.42
N GLN A 110 -10.20 24.42 -10.21
CA GLN A 110 -11.03 23.26 -9.95
C GLN A 110 -12.49 23.70 -9.81
N LEU A 111 -13.45 23.01 -10.43
CA LEU A 111 -14.85 23.35 -10.19
C LEU A 111 -15.27 22.91 -8.78
N PRO A 112 -16.17 23.64 -8.09
CA PRO A 112 -16.75 23.16 -6.84
C PRO A 112 -17.48 21.83 -7.07
N GLY A 113 -17.59 21.02 -6.03
CA GLY A 113 -18.27 19.72 -6.06
C GLY A 113 -17.59 18.66 -5.21
N ASP A 114 -18.05 17.42 -5.37
CA ASP A 114 -17.52 16.26 -4.66
C ASP A 114 -16.36 15.61 -5.43
N TYR A 115 -15.36 15.22 -4.66
CA TYR A 115 -14.09 14.66 -5.10
C TYR A 115 -13.63 13.57 -4.13
N PHE A 116 -12.53 12.94 -4.51
CA PHE A 116 -11.73 12.11 -3.64
C PHE A 116 -10.27 12.57 -3.68
N VAL A 117 -9.60 12.46 -2.54
CA VAL A 117 -8.14 12.44 -2.50
C VAL A 117 -7.70 10.98 -2.57
N LEU A 118 -7.07 10.60 -3.68
CA LEU A 118 -6.50 9.27 -3.85
C LEU A 118 -5.07 9.25 -3.30
N ILE A 119 -4.76 8.21 -2.55
CA ILE A 119 -3.44 7.90 -2.03
C ILE A 119 -3.02 6.59 -2.69
N VAL A 120 -1.95 6.64 -3.47
CA VAL A 120 -1.51 5.54 -4.33
C VAL A 120 -0.09 5.15 -3.97
N ILE A 121 0.10 3.90 -3.56
CA ILE A 121 1.40 3.32 -3.24
C ILE A 121 2.00 2.64 -4.46
N ASP A 122 3.30 2.88 -4.65
CA ASP A 122 4.13 2.37 -5.74
C ASP A 122 3.45 2.37 -7.13
N PRO A 123 2.96 3.53 -7.60
CA PRO A 123 2.24 3.62 -8.88
C PRO A 123 3.09 3.30 -10.12
N LEU A 124 4.39 3.07 -9.95
CA LEU A 124 5.30 2.65 -11.01
C LEU A 124 5.60 1.15 -10.94
N GLU A 125 4.94 0.43 -10.03
CA GLU A 125 5.01 -1.02 -9.87
C GLU A 125 6.45 -1.56 -9.71
N LYS A 126 7.30 -0.83 -8.98
CA LYS A 126 8.72 -1.16 -8.82
C LYS A 126 8.97 -2.34 -7.89
N ASN A 127 8.09 -2.54 -6.92
CA ASN A 127 8.16 -3.63 -5.96
C ASN A 127 7.26 -4.77 -6.46
N ASP A 128 7.77 -5.99 -6.37
CA ASP A 128 6.96 -7.18 -6.61
C ASP A 128 6.12 -7.44 -5.36
N GLU A 129 4.85 -7.09 -5.45
CA GLU A 129 3.90 -7.17 -4.35
C GLU A 129 2.94 -8.34 -4.52
N PHE A 130 2.48 -8.90 -3.41
CA PHE A 130 1.47 -9.97 -3.44
C PHE A 130 0.16 -9.44 -4.04
N ASN A 131 -0.37 -8.35 -3.50
CA ASN A 131 -1.55 -7.70 -4.00
C ASN A 131 -1.20 -6.26 -4.34
N LYS A 132 -1.55 -5.81 -5.54
CA LYS A 132 -1.39 -4.40 -5.95
C LYS A 132 -2.70 -3.62 -5.91
N LYS A 133 -3.83 -4.33 -5.78
CA LYS A 133 -5.17 -3.71 -5.79
C LYS A 133 -5.50 -3.01 -4.47
N ASN A 134 -4.79 -3.34 -3.40
CA ASN A 134 -4.85 -2.71 -2.07
C ASN A 134 -3.91 -1.51 -1.91
N ASN A 135 -3.21 -1.10 -2.98
CA ASN A 135 -2.29 0.04 -2.95
C ASN A 135 -3.01 1.41 -3.07
N ILE A 136 -4.33 1.42 -3.29
CA ILE A 136 -5.11 2.64 -3.48
C ILE A 136 -6.10 2.82 -2.33
N LYS A 137 -6.07 4.01 -1.72
CA LYS A 137 -7.09 4.48 -0.79
C LYS A 137 -7.69 5.78 -1.30
N ALA A 138 -9.02 5.87 -1.30
CA ALA A 138 -9.75 7.08 -1.60
C ALA A 138 -10.34 7.68 -0.32
N LEU A 139 -10.14 8.99 -0.13
CA LEU A 139 -10.77 9.76 0.95
C LEU A 139 -11.76 10.77 0.36
N PRO A 140 -13.02 10.81 0.81
CA PRO A 140 -13.99 11.78 0.31
C PRO A 140 -13.54 13.21 0.65
N PHE A 141 -13.72 14.12 -0.31
CA PHE A 141 -13.33 15.51 -0.22
C PHE A 141 -14.29 16.39 -1.03
N SER A 142 -14.64 17.58 -0.57
CA SER A 142 -15.51 18.49 -1.33
C SER A 142 -14.86 19.87 -1.47
N ILE A 143 -15.03 20.46 -2.65
CA ILE A 143 -14.54 21.81 -2.95
C ILE A 143 -15.74 22.75 -3.02
N HIS A 144 -15.65 23.87 -2.30
CA HIS A 144 -16.69 24.89 -2.24
C HIS A 144 -16.22 26.20 -2.86
N ARG A 145 -17.17 27.05 -3.29
CA ARG A 145 -16.82 28.42 -3.70
C ARG A 145 -16.31 29.23 -2.51
N GLN A 146 -15.42 30.17 -2.80
CA GLN A 146 -15.18 31.28 -1.88
C GLN A 146 -16.44 32.16 -1.81
N PRO A 147 -16.83 32.64 -0.62
CA PRO A 147 -17.95 33.56 -0.46
C PRO A 147 -17.74 34.89 -1.21
#